data_AF-A0AAE5SYV7-F1
#
_entry.id   AF-A0AAE5SYV7-F1
#
_cell.length_a   1.000
_cell.length_b   1.000
_cell.length_c   1.000
_cell.angle_alpha   90.00
_cell.angle_beta   90.00
_cell.angle_gamma   90.00
#
_symmetry.space_group_name_H-M   'P 1'
#
loop_
_entity.id
_entity.type
_entity.pdbx_description
1 polymer ?
#
loop_
_entity_poly.entity_id
_entity_poly.type
_entity_poly.pdbx_seq_one_letter_code
_entity_poly.pdbx_strand_id
1 'polypeptide(L)'
;MFKDLVYYTLGTELDTFVQYFVFELILLVLIGLAIVLITKKLWLAFVVILALNIIDAGIIANFNASQGEGTLIGQFFLMLVAKFFPTFYEILLVLLISRLPIIRKKFNIA
;
A
#
# COMPACT_ATOMS: atom_id res chain seq x y z
N MET A 1 4.46 9.92 -1.38
CA MET A 1 3.40 9.80 -2.40
C MET A 1 2.03 9.69 -1.77
N PHE A 2 1.78 8.70 -0.92
CA PHE A 2 0.46 8.57 -0.26
C PHE A 2 0.23 9.64 0.81
N LYS A 3 1.29 10.04 1.53
CA LYS A 3 1.24 11.18 2.46
C LYS A 3 0.79 12.47 1.75
N ASP A 4 1.32 12.70 0.55
CA ASP A 4 0.97 13.86 -0.27
C ASP A 4 -0.49 13.80 -0.74
N LEU A 5 -0.94 12.63 -1.20
CA LEU A 5 -2.33 12.39 -1.61
C LEU A 5 -3.31 12.71 -0.47
N VAL A 6 -2.98 12.30 0.76
CA VAL A 6 -3.75 12.62 1.97
C VAL A 6 -3.78 14.12 2.22
N TYR A 7 -2.61 14.77 2.21
CA TYR A 7 -2.53 16.21 2.44
C TYR A 7 -3.38 17.00 1.42
N TYR A 8 -3.35 16.62 0.14
CA TYR A 8 -4.14 17.26 -0.90
C TYR A 8 -5.65 16.97 -0.82
N THR A 9 -6.07 15.87 -0.20
CA THR A 9 -7.49 15.49 -0.08
C THR A 9 -8.13 15.97 1.21
N LEU A 10 -7.40 15.92 2.33
CA LEU A 10 -7.88 16.24 3.67
C LEU A 10 -7.37 17.59 4.20
N GLY A 11 -6.43 18.23 3.51
CA GLY A 11 -5.84 19.52 3.90
C GLY A 11 -4.93 19.45 5.13
N THR A 12 -4.67 18.25 5.66
CA THR A 12 -3.84 18.02 6.85
C THR A 12 -3.05 16.73 6.70
N GLU A 13 -1.91 16.66 7.39
CA GLU A 13 -1.15 15.40 7.49
C GLU A 13 -1.83 14.48 8.51
N LEU A 14 -1.90 13.19 8.18
CA LEU A 14 -2.34 12.17 9.13
C LEU A 14 -1.16 11.73 10.01
N ASP A 15 -1.49 11.32 11.22
CA ASP A 15 -0.56 10.57 12.06
C ASP A 15 -0.04 9.34 11.32
N THR A 16 1.23 8.99 11.52
CA THR A 16 1.91 7.91 10.79
C THR A 16 1.19 6.57 10.93
N PHE A 17 0.61 6.28 12.10
CA PHE A 17 -0.17 5.05 12.28
C PHE A 17 -1.43 5.06 11.41
N VAL A 18 -2.20 6.16 11.45
CA VAL A 18 -3.44 6.30 10.67
C VAL A 18 -3.15 6.30 9.17
N GLN A 19 -2.07 6.96 8.76
CA GLN A 19 -1.59 7.00 7.39
C GLN A 19 -1.36 5.59 6.85
N TYR A 20 -0.60 4.75 7.56
CA TYR A 20 -0.24 3.42 7.07
C TYR A 20 -1.33 2.37 7.29
N PHE A 21 -1.93 2.31 8.48
CA PHE A 21 -2.87 1.24 8.84
C PHE A 21 -4.33 1.52 8.47
N VAL A 22 -4.67 2.74 8.07
CA VAL A 22 -6.05 3.08 7.70
C VAL A 22 -6.10 3.60 6.27
N PHE A 23 -5.43 4.71 5.98
CA PHE A 23 -5.56 5.35 4.67
C PHE A 23 -4.90 4.52 3.57
N GLU A 24 -3.61 4.22 3.69
CA GLU A 24 -2.86 3.42 2.71
C GLU A 24 -3.46 2.02 2.60
N LEU A 25 -3.83 1.42 3.75
CA LEU A 25 -4.52 0.13 3.80
C LEU A 25 -5.78 0.12 2.92
N ILE A 26 -6.71 1.07 3.14
CA ILE A 26 -7.97 1.13 2.38
C ILE A 26 -7.68 1.36 0.91
N LEU A 27 -6.81 2.32 0.59
CA LEU A 27 -6.50 2.69 -0.79
C LEU A 27 -5.88 1.54 -1.57
N LEU A 28 -4.87 0.87 -1.00
CA LEU A 28 -4.16 -0.23 -1.64
C LEU A 28 -5.02 -1.50 -1.72
N VAL A 29 -5.89 -1.74 -0.75
CA VAL A 29 -6.89 -2.81 -0.86
C VAL A 29 -7.85 -2.55 -2.01
N LEU A 30 -8.35 -1.32 -2.17
CA LEU A 30 -9.24 -0.98 -3.29
C LEU A 30 -8.54 -1.12 -4.65
N ILE A 31 -7.31 -0.63 -4.78
CA ILE A 31 -6.49 -0.78 -6.00
C ILE A 31 -6.25 -2.26 -6.28
N GLY A 32 -5.84 -3.04 -5.29
CA GLY A 32 -5.61 -4.47 -5.40
C GLY A 32 -6.85 -5.21 -5.86
N LEU A 33 -8.01 -4.93 -5.27
CA LEU A 33 -9.28 -5.52 -5.68
C LEU A 33 -9.65 -5.15 -7.11
N ALA A 34 -9.50 -3.89 -7.51
CA ALA A 34 -9.75 -3.47 -8.89
C ALA A 34 -8.88 -4.27 -9.89
N ILE A 35 -7.60 -4.47 -9.57
CA ILE A 35 -6.69 -5.27 -10.39
C ILE A 35 -7.16 -6.73 -10.47
N VAL A 36 -7.52 -7.34 -9.34
CA VAL A 36 -8.04 -8.72 -9.36
C VAL A 36 -9.31 -8.83 -10.17
N LEU A 37 -10.23 -7.88 -10.06
CA LEU A 37 -11.51 -7.90 -10.77
C LEU A 37 -11.32 -7.75 -12.29
N ILE A 38 -10.38 -6.90 -12.73
CA ILE A 38 -10.10 -6.66 -14.15
C ILE A 38 -9.28 -7.81 -14.75
N THR A 39 -8.19 -8.19 -14.09
CA THR A 39 -7.21 -9.14 -14.65
C THR A 39 -7.54 -10.60 -14.32
N LYS A 40 -8.41 -10.84 -13.34
CA LYS A 40 -8.74 -12.16 -12.77
C LYS A 40 -7.51 -12.88 -12.19
N LYS A 41 -6.42 -12.16 -11.94
CA LYS A 41 -5.14 -12.70 -11.48
C LYS A 41 -4.77 -12.09 -10.14
N LEU A 42 -4.95 -12.87 -9.08
CA LEU A 42 -4.64 -12.45 -7.70
C LEU A 42 -3.17 -12.05 -7.52
N TRP A 43 -2.24 -12.79 -8.12
CA TRP A 43 -0.81 -12.52 -7.99
C TRP A 43 -0.40 -11.15 -8.55
N LEU A 44 -1.08 -10.65 -9.58
CA LEU A 44 -0.82 -9.32 -10.13
C LEU A 44 -1.13 -8.23 -9.11
N ALA A 45 -2.20 -8.39 -8.33
CA ALA A 45 -2.52 -7.44 -7.26
C ALA A 45 -1.41 -7.42 -6.20
N PHE A 46 -0.84 -8.57 -5.84
CA PHE A 46 0.25 -8.63 -4.86
C PHE A 46 1.51 -7.92 -5.35
N VAL A 47 1.88 -8.16 -6.61
CA VAL A 47 3.04 -7.49 -7.24
C VAL A 47 2.84 -5.98 -7.24
N VAL A 48 1.64 -5.50 -7.60
CA VAL A 48 1.36 -4.06 -7.63
C VAL A 48 1.37 -3.44 -6.24
N ILE A 49 0.75 -4.08 -5.24
CA ILE A 49 0.74 -3.58 -3.85
C ILE A 49 2.18 -3.50 -3.30
N LEU A 50 2.99 -4.53 -3.51
CA LEU A 50 4.39 -4.53 -3.10
C LEU A 50 5.18 -3.42 -3.81
N ALA A 51 5.03 -3.29 -5.13
CA ALA A 51 5.72 -2.28 -5.91
C ALA A 51 5.37 -0.85 -5.44
N LEU A 52 4.08 -0.56 -5.21
CA LEU A 52 3.62 0.74 -4.74
C LEU A 52 4.19 1.08 -3.36
N ASN A 53 4.23 0.12 -2.43
CA ASN A 53 4.81 0.33 -1.11
C ASN A 53 6.33 0.54 -1.15
N ILE A 54 7.06 -0.21 -1.99
CA ILE A 54 8.51 -0.04 -2.16
C ILE A 54 8.80 1.34 -2.76
N ILE A 55 8.04 1.77 -3.77
CA ILE A 55 8.19 3.09 -4.38
C ILE A 55 7.94 4.19 -3.35
N ASP A 56 6.84 4.10 -2.58
CA ASP A 56 6.53 5.11 -1.58
C ASP A 56 7.57 5.13 -0.44
N ALA A 57 8.06 3.97 0.01
CA ALA A 57 9.17 3.87 0.95
C ALA A 57 10.44 4.56 0.41
N GLY A 58 10.76 4.37 -0.87
CA GLY A 58 11.89 5.02 -1.55
C GLY A 58 11.73 6.53 -1.62
N ILE A 59 10.54 7.03 -1.93
CA ILE A 59 10.24 8.47 -1.99
C ILE A 59 10.41 9.11 -0.60
N ILE A 60 9.82 8.50 0.44
CA ILE A 60 9.90 9.02 1.81
C ILE A 60 11.33 8.96 2.33
N ALA A 61 12.05 7.86 2.08
CA ALA A 61 13.43 7.72 2.51
C ALA A 61 14.36 8.74 1.85
N ASN A 62 14.16 9.02 0.56
CA ASN A 62 14.91 10.06 -0.15
C ASN A 62 14.59 11.45 0.41
N PHE A 63 13.32 11.73 0.70
CA PHE A 63 12.91 12.99 1.33
C PHE A 63 13.58 13.16 2.71
N ASN A 64 13.47 12.19 3.61
CA ASN A 64 14.07 12.27 4.94
C ASN A 64 15.60 12.43 4.88
N ALA A 65 16.27 11.68 3.99
CA ALA A 65 17.71 11.82 3.79
C ALA A 65 18.09 13.21 3.27
N SER A 66 17.28 13.82 2.39
CA SER A 66 17.50 15.18 1.91
C SER A 66 17.30 16.26 2.99
N GLN A 67 16.50 15.96 4.03
CA GLN A 67 16.32 16.81 5.22
C GLN A 67 17.41 16.62 6.28
N GLY A 68 18.38 15.73 6.04
CA GLY A 68 19.47 15.47 6.97
C GLY A 68 19.15 14.46 8.08
N GLU A 69 18.05 13.70 7.97
CA GLU A 69 17.62 12.71 8.97
C GLU A 69 18.43 11.39 8.91
N GLY A 70 19.59 11.38 8.26
CA GLY A 70 20.48 10.22 8.14
C GLY A 70 20.77 9.83 6.68
N THR A 71 21.27 8.61 6.49
CA THR A 71 21.62 8.10 5.15
C THR A 71 20.37 7.60 4.42
N LEU A 72 20.36 7.74 3.08
CA LEU A 72 19.29 7.24 2.23
C LEU A 72 19.04 5.73 2.42
N ILE A 73 20.12 4.96 2.56
CA ILE A 73 20.03 3.50 2.79
C ILE A 73 19.39 3.22 4.16
N GLY A 74 19.82 3.91 5.22
CA GLY A 74 19.27 3.72 6.56
C GLY A 74 17.77 4.05 6.61
N GLN A 75 17.39 5.20 6.05
CA GLN A 75 16.00 5.62 5.96
C GLN A 75 15.15 4.66 5.11
N PHE A 76 15.70 4.12 4.02
CA PHE A 76 14.98 3.16 3.19
C PHE A 76 14.68 1.86 3.92
N PHE A 77 15.64 1.29 4.64
CA PHE A 77 15.41 0.09 5.44
C PHE A 77 14.43 0.34 6.59
N LEU A 78 14.51 1.50 7.24
CA LEU A 78 13.56 1.89 8.29
C LEU A 78 12.13 1.94 7.73
N MET A 79 11.95 2.58 6.57
CA MET A 79 10.66 2.68 5.89
C MET A 79 10.13 1.32 5.42
N LEU A 80 10.99 0.42 4.93
CA LEU A 80 10.57 -0.94 4.58
C LEU A 80 10.04 -1.71 5.79
N VAL A 81 10.71 -1.60 6.95
CA VAL A 81 10.25 -2.24 8.18
C VAL A 81 8.94 -1.62 8.67
N ALA A 82 8.83 -0.29 8.64
CA ALA A 82 7.61 0.42 9.04
C ALA A 82 6.40 0.05 8.18
N LYS A 83 6.62 -0.17 6.88
CA LYS A 83 5.57 -0.55 5.92
C LYS A 83 5.32 -2.05 5.82
N PHE A 84 6.19 -2.91 6.35
CA PHE A 84 6.07 -4.37 6.25
C PHE A 84 4.71 -4.90 6.76
N PHE A 85 4.30 -4.49 7.96
CA PHE A 85 3.03 -4.92 8.54
C PHE A 85 1.81 -4.36 7.78
N PRO A 86 1.73 -3.04 7.50
CA PRO A 86 0.67 -2.49 6.64
C PRO A 86 0.53 -3.23 5.30
N THR A 87 1.64 -3.42 4.58
CA THR A 87 1.65 -4.13 3.30
C THR A 87 1.17 -5.57 3.41
N PHE A 88 1.52 -6.27 4.50
CA PHE A 88 0.99 -7.61 4.76
C PHE A 88 -0.53 -7.60 4.91
N TYR A 89 -1.09 -6.65 5.66
CA TYR A 89 -2.55 -6.54 5.84
C TYR A 89 -3.28 -6.17 4.55
N GLU A 90 -2.69 -5.32 3.71
CA GLU A 90 -3.24 -4.98 2.39
C GLU A 90 -3.39 -6.23 1.52
N ILE A 91 -2.31 -7.01 1.40
CA ILE A 91 -2.29 -8.26 0.63
C ILE A 91 -3.28 -9.27 1.21
N LEU A 92 -3.30 -9.43 2.53
CA LEU A 92 -4.20 -10.34 3.22
C LEU A 92 -5.66 -9.98 2.99
N LEU A 93 -6.04 -8.71 3.09
CA LEU A 93 -7.41 -8.27 2.86
C LEU A 93 -7.83 -8.46 1.40
N VAL A 94 -6.96 -8.14 0.44
CA VAL A 94 -7.24 -8.39 -0.99
C VAL A 94 -7.44 -9.88 -1.26
N LEU A 95 -6.61 -10.74 -0.68
CA LEU A 95 -6.77 -12.21 -0.75
C LEU A 95 -8.11 -12.65 -0.18
N LEU A 96 -8.45 -12.22 1.05
CA LEU A 96 -9.66 -12.66 1.74
C LEU A 96 -10.91 -12.19 1.01
N ILE A 97 -10.97 -10.92 0.61
CA ILE A 97 -12.12 -10.34 -0.08
C ILE A 97 -12.29 -10.96 -1.47
N SER A 98 -11.20 -11.11 -2.25
CA SER A 98 -11.29 -11.71 -3.59
C SER A 98 -11.74 -13.18 -3.57
N ARG A 99 -11.46 -13.91 -2.48
CA ARG A 99 -11.88 -15.30 -2.29
C ARG A 99 -13.29 -15.46 -1.70
N LEU A 100 -13.98 -14.36 -1.35
CA LEU A 100 -15.36 -14.45 -0.88
C LEU A 100 -16.24 -15.13 -1.95
N PRO A 101 -17.15 -16.06 -1.56
CA PRO A 101 -17.96 -16.83 -2.52
C PRO A 101 -18.76 -15.95 -3.48
N ILE A 102 -19.22 -14.79 -2.99
CA ILE A 102 -19.99 -13.81 -3.77
C ILE A 102 -19.14 -13.19 -4.87
N ILE A 103 -17.93 -12.75 -4.54
CA ILE A 103 -17.00 -12.10 -5.47
C ILE A 103 -16.46 -13.13 -6.47
N ARG A 104 -16.05 -14.30 -5.97
CA ARG A 104 -15.53 -15.39 -6.80
C ARG A 104 -16.55 -15.85 -7.85
N LYS A 105 -17.81 -16.09 -7.44
CA LYS A 105 -18.89 -16.51 -8.36
C LYS A 105 -19.29 -15.41 -9.35
N LYS A 106 -19.37 -14.15 -8.90
CA LYS A 106 -19.81 -13.03 -9.74
C LYS A 106 -18.78 -12.64 -10.81
N PHE A 107 -17.50 -12.67 -10.47
CA PHE A 107 -16.42 -12.19 -11.33
C PHE A 107 -15.58 -13.32 -11.97
N ASN A 108 -15.93 -14.58 -11.68
CA ASN A 108 -15.23 -15.78 -12.16
C ASN A 108 -13.72 -15.71 -11.90
N ILE A 109 -13.37 -15.38 -10.65
CA ILE A 109 -11.99 -15.31 -10.18
C ILE A 109 -11.54 -16.74 -9.85
N ALA A 110 -10.47 -17.20 -10.49
CA ALA A 110 -9.93 -18.56 -10.32
C ALA A 110 -9.33 -18.75 -8.92
#